data_AF-A0A6I5WU49-F1
#
_entry.id   AF-A0A6I5WU49-F1
#
_cell.length_a   1.000
_cell.length_b   1.000
_cell.length_c   1.000
_cell.angle_alpha   90.00
_cell.angle_beta   90.00
_cell.angle_gamma   90.00
#
_symmetry.space_group_name_H-M   'P 1'
#
loop_
_entity.id
_entity.type
_entity.pdbx_description
1 polymer ?
#
loop_
_entity_poly.entity_id
_entity_poly.type
_entity_poly.pdbx_seq_one_letter_code
_entity_poly.pdbx_strand_id
1 'polypeptide(L)'
;MEPRSAGNIRPGSLALRPRVSLGPGPCPCDHARSRNFPSRIMKRPNLRAFDLNLLPILDALLDERSVSLAADRINLSQSATSSALLRLREMFNDPIVIREGQRMVPSTRALLIRDQLKAGLATITDIIVELRNDARETGHRQVTLAAPEHIQLTMLEAIQAIMIDEASDMDFKILTLDQKEMIAHLDQCKTDIAMGSFGSLSDKFNRKKLYKETMVAVMRKNHPALANAVDNRISMADFKLYPHLVVSNSEDISDSHLSTWLASKAVKRKVTAVVQHISMITQILRDTDFICLGTERSFRVTPESDKYLDKLMLPAELATDYYLVEMVWHDRTSQDVAIGAVRDAIHTFCKAL
;
A
#
# COMPACT_ATOMS: atom_id res chain seq x y z
N MET A 1 -5.95 7.22 -63.28
CA MET A 1 -6.46 8.22 -64.25
C MET A 1 -7.09 9.33 -63.46
N GLU A 2 -6.47 10.50 -63.56
CA GLU A 2 -6.79 11.74 -62.87
C GLU A 2 -8.17 12.36 -63.25
N PRO A 3 -8.63 13.36 -62.49
CA PRO A 3 -10.03 13.72 -62.32
C PRO A 3 -10.49 14.91 -63.17
N ARG A 4 -11.79 15.21 -63.14
CA ARG A 4 -12.40 16.42 -63.73
C ARG A 4 -12.19 17.64 -62.82
N SER A 5 -11.47 18.63 -63.35
CA SER A 5 -11.50 20.06 -62.97
C SER A 5 -12.63 20.76 -63.77
N ALA A 6 -13.09 21.99 -63.56
CA ALA A 6 -12.99 23.01 -62.53
C ALA A 6 -14.07 24.08 -62.88
N GLY A 7 -14.52 24.85 -61.89
CA GLY A 7 -15.31 26.06 -62.09
C GLY A 7 -14.97 27.09 -61.01
N ASN A 8 -14.04 27.98 -61.34
CA ASN A 8 -13.54 29.13 -60.58
C ASN A 8 -14.69 30.09 -60.19
N ILE A 9 -14.60 30.87 -59.10
CA ILE A 9 -14.09 32.26 -59.06
C ILE A 9 -13.91 32.71 -57.58
N ARG A 10 -12.77 33.38 -57.29
CA ARG A 10 -12.40 34.09 -56.03
C ARG A 10 -12.82 35.59 -56.08
N PRO A 11 -12.40 36.48 -55.15
CA PRO A 11 -12.54 36.55 -53.68
C PRO A 11 -13.11 37.93 -53.22
N GLY A 12 -13.48 38.08 -51.95
CA GLY A 12 -13.88 39.39 -51.39
C GLY A 12 -13.62 39.52 -49.89
N SER A 13 -12.73 40.44 -49.54
CA SER A 13 -12.35 40.91 -48.19
C SER A 13 -13.47 41.61 -47.44
N LEU A 14 -13.49 41.57 -46.09
CA LEU A 14 -13.86 42.67 -45.18
C LEU A 14 -13.56 42.24 -43.72
N ALA A 15 -12.51 42.76 -43.08
CA ALA A 15 -12.48 43.96 -42.23
C ALA A 15 -13.08 43.77 -40.81
N LEU A 16 -12.17 43.66 -39.83
CA LEU A 16 -12.40 43.78 -38.38
C LEU A 16 -12.93 45.18 -38.00
N ARG A 17 -13.96 45.23 -37.13
CA ARG A 17 -14.33 46.43 -36.36
C ARG A 17 -14.85 46.06 -34.95
N PRO A 18 -14.72 46.97 -33.96
CA PRO A 18 -14.60 46.64 -32.54
C PRO A 18 -15.95 46.53 -31.82
N ARG A 19 -16.01 45.70 -30.77
CA ARG A 19 -17.16 45.63 -29.84
C ARG A 19 -17.16 46.83 -28.90
N VAL A 20 -18.23 47.61 -28.97
CA VAL A 20 -18.60 48.67 -28.03
C VAL A 20 -19.29 48.05 -26.81
N SER A 21 -18.91 48.53 -25.62
CA SER A 21 -19.45 48.19 -24.31
C SER A 21 -20.84 48.78 -24.09
N LEU A 22 -21.81 47.94 -23.75
CA LEU A 22 -23.09 48.34 -23.16
C LEU A 22 -23.36 47.40 -21.98
N GLY A 23 -23.20 47.93 -20.76
CA GLY A 23 -23.56 47.22 -19.53
C GLY A 23 -25.07 47.28 -19.29
N PRO A 24 -25.71 46.23 -18.75
CA PRO A 24 -27.07 46.31 -18.25
C PRO A 24 -27.06 46.62 -16.74
N GLY A 25 -27.85 47.60 -16.33
CA GLY A 25 -28.13 47.94 -14.94
C GLY A 25 -28.91 46.84 -14.19
N PRO A 26 -29.04 46.96 -12.85
CA PRO A 26 -29.54 45.88 -12.00
C PRO A 26 -31.04 45.65 -12.19
N CYS A 27 -31.41 44.37 -12.39
CA CYS A 27 -32.79 43.90 -12.34
C CYS A 27 -33.28 43.74 -10.88
N PRO A 28 -34.50 44.17 -10.54
CA PRO A 28 -35.06 44.04 -9.20
C PRO A 28 -35.84 42.72 -9.07
N CYS A 29 -35.21 41.70 -8.48
CA CYS A 29 -35.91 40.57 -7.88
C CYS A 29 -35.05 39.97 -6.77
N ASP A 30 -34.87 40.78 -5.73
CA ASP A 30 -34.50 40.31 -4.40
C ASP A 30 -35.75 39.67 -3.75
N HIS A 31 -35.55 38.76 -2.79
CA HIS A 31 -36.56 37.98 -2.03
C HIS A 31 -36.78 36.51 -2.45
N ALA A 32 -35.72 35.71 -2.36
CA ALA A 32 -35.87 34.32 -1.92
C ALA A 32 -35.03 34.10 -0.66
N ARG A 33 -35.67 34.27 0.51
CA ARG A 33 -35.09 34.00 1.83
C ARG A 33 -34.57 32.56 1.88
N SER A 34 -33.26 32.40 1.95
CA SER A 34 -32.61 31.17 2.44
C SER A 34 -33.15 30.87 3.84
N ARG A 35 -34.04 29.88 3.94
CA ARG A 35 -34.40 29.28 5.22
C ARG A 35 -33.22 28.41 5.64
N ASN A 36 -32.34 28.97 6.48
CA ASN A 36 -31.36 28.21 7.23
C ASN A 36 -32.10 27.13 8.06
N PHE A 37 -32.02 25.88 7.62
CA PHE A 37 -32.28 24.75 8.49
C PHE A 37 -31.05 24.60 9.40
N PRO A 38 -31.18 24.70 10.74
CA PRO A 38 -30.06 24.43 11.62
C PRO A 38 -29.70 22.95 11.50
N SER A 39 -28.54 22.67 10.91
CA SER A 39 -27.89 21.36 10.98
C SER A 39 -27.72 21.00 12.45
N ARG A 40 -28.54 20.09 12.97
CA ARG A 40 -28.28 19.43 14.26
C ARG A 40 -26.97 18.67 14.11
N ILE A 41 -25.87 19.29 14.56
CA ILE A 41 -24.64 18.57 14.89
C ILE A 41 -25.04 17.63 16.03
N MET A 42 -25.38 16.39 15.69
CA MET A 42 -25.57 15.33 16.69
C MET A 42 -24.21 15.13 17.36
N LYS A 43 -24.04 15.70 18.55
CA LYS A 43 -22.89 15.41 19.41
C LYS A 43 -22.79 13.89 19.53
N ARG A 44 -21.62 13.34 19.19
CA ARG A 44 -21.36 11.91 19.40
C ARG A 44 -21.65 11.59 20.87
N PRO A 45 -22.48 10.58 21.17
CA PRO A 45 -22.79 10.21 22.54
C PRO A 45 -21.50 9.84 23.28
N ASN A 46 -21.38 10.28 24.54
CA ASN A 46 -20.26 9.88 25.39
C ASN A 46 -20.43 8.40 25.77
N LEU A 47 -19.57 7.53 25.25
CA LEU A 47 -19.64 6.09 25.51
C LEU A 47 -19.56 5.74 27.01
N ARG A 48 -18.91 6.56 27.84
CA ARG A 48 -18.86 6.35 29.30
C ARG A 48 -20.21 6.52 30.00
N ALA A 49 -21.19 7.16 29.34
CA ALA A 49 -22.54 7.31 29.87
C ALA A 49 -23.42 6.07 29.59
N PHE A 50 -22.90 5.07 28.87
CA PHE A 50 -23.62 3.85 28.50
C PHE A 50 -22.92 2.63 29.11
N ASP A 51 -23.71 1.67 29.60
CA ASP A 51 -23.19 0.37 30.04
C ASP A 51 -22.97 -0.52 28.80
N LEU A 52 -21.76 -0.48 28.27
CA LEU A 52 -21.39 -1.24 27.07
C LEU A 52 -21.44 -2.76 27.28
N ASN A 53 -21.44 -3.24 28.53
CA ASN A 53 -21.58 -4.67 28.84
C ASN A 53 -22.99 -5.20 28.52
N LEU A 54 -23.96 -4.31 28.29
CA LEU A 54 -25.30 -4.70 27.87
C LEU A 54 -25.38 -5.01 26.36
N LEU A 55 -24.39 -4.59 25.56
CA LEU A 55 -24.42 -4.78 24.10
C LEU A 55 -24.33 -6.26 23.66
N PRO A 56 -23.49 -7.12 24.27
CA PRO A 56 -23.54 -8.56 23.99
C PRO A 56 -24.87 -9.21 24.38
N ILE A 57 -25.50 -8.73 25.46
CA ILE A 57 -26.81 -9.21 25.91
C ILE A 57 -27.90 -8.81 24.91
N LEU A 58 -27.82 -7.57 24.40
CA LEU A 58 -28.70 -7.08 23.34
C LEU A 58 -28.59 -7.94 22.08
N ASP A 59 -27.37 -8.25 21.61
CA ASP A 59 -27.15 -9.12 20.44
C ASP A 59 -27.82 -10.50 20.63
N ALA A 60 -27.59 -11.15 21.78
CA ALA A 60 -28.21 -12.43 22.10
C ALA A 60 -29.74 -12.36 22.15
N LEU A 61 -30.33 -11.30 22.72
CA LEU A 61 -31.78 -11.11 22.77
C LEU A 61 -32.41 -10.92 21.38
N LEU A 62 -31.71 -10.25 20.45
CA LEU A 62 -32.19 -10.02 19.09
C LEU A 62 -32.09 -11.28 18.20
N ASP A 63 -31.06 -12.10 18.43
CA ASP A 63 -30.86 -13.37 17.74
C ASP A 63 -31.84 -14.43 18.23
N GLU A 64 -31.85 -14.69 19.54
CA GLU A 64 -32.58 -15.83 20.12
C GLU A 64 -34.08 -15.58 20.28
N ARG A 65 -34.50 -14.31 20.32
CA ARG A 65 -35.91 -13.90 20.49
C ARG A 65 -36.60 -14.58 21.68
N SER A 66 -35.81 -14.87 22.71
CA SER A 66 -36.22 -15.53 23.94
C SER A 66 -35.26 -15.16 25.04
N VAL A 67 -35.77 -14.73 26.20
CA VAL A 67 -34.92 -14.35 27.34
C VAL A 67 -34.18 -15.56 27.89
N SER A 68 -34.82 -16.74 27.91
CA SER A 68 -34.19 -17.97 28.42
C SER A 68 -33.06 -18.44 27.50
N LEU A 69 -33.29 -18.53 26.19
CA LEU A 69 -32.25 -18.94 25.23
C LEU A 69 -31.09 -17.92 25.16
N ALA A 70 -31.41 -16.63 25.24
CA ALA A 70 -30.38 -15.59 25.31
C ALA A 70 -29.54 -15.71 26.58
N ALA A 71 -30.16 -16.02 27.73
CA ALA A 71 -29.47 -16.24 29.00
C ALA A 71 -28.51 -17.44 28.91
N ASP A 72 -28.97 -18.54 28.31
CA ASP A 72 -28.14 -19.73 28.08
C ASP A 72 -26.93 -19.41 27.18
N ARG A 73 -27.14 -18.69 26.06
CA ARG A 73 -26.07 -18.31 25.12
C ARG A 73 -24.96 -17.47 25.75
N ILE A 74 -25.32 -16.55 26.65
CA ILE A 74 -24.37 -15.63 27.29
C ILE A 74 -23.94 -16.10 28.70
N ASN A 75 -24.30 -17.33 29.08
CA ASN A 75 -24.00 -17.92 30.40
C ASN A 75 -24.46 -17.05 31.59
N LEU A 76 -25.67 -16.48 31.50
CA LEU A 76 -26.30 -15.72 32.58
C LEU A 76 -27.57 -16.42 33.07
N SER A 77 -28.06 -16.05 34.26
CA SER A 77 -29.37 -16.49 34.72
C SER A 77 -30.49 -15.72 34.00
N GLN A 78 -31.66 -16.35 33.84
CA GLN A 78 -32.83 -15.68 33.26
C GLN A 78 -33.22 -14.38 34.00
N SER A 79 -33.03 -14.32 35.32
CA SER A 79 -33.27 -13.11 36.13
C SER A 79 -32.26 -12.00 35.83
N ALA A 80 -30.98 -12.34 35.64
CA ALA A 80 -29.96 -11.39 35.24
C ALA A 80 -30.21 -10.85 33.82
N THR A 81 -30.57 -11.71 32.87
CA THR A 81 -30.89 -11.32 31.49
C THR A 81 -32.16 -10.46 31.43
N SER A 82 -33.18 -10.75 32.25
CA SER A 82 -34.38 -9.92 32.36
C SER A 82 -34.08 -8.53 32.93
N SER A 83 -33.22 -8.45 33.95
CA SER A 83 -32.76 -7.17 34.53
C SER A 83 -31.91 -6.37 33.53
N ALA A 84 -31.05 -7.04 32.76
CA ALA A 84 -30.30 -6.42 31.67
C ALA A 84 -31.22 -5.87 30.57
N LEU A 85 -32.28 -6.58 30.20
CA LEU A 85 -33.28 -6.08 29.25
C LEU A 85 -34.00 -4.83 29.76
N LEU A 86 -34.33 -4.74 31.04
CA LEU A 86 -34.91 -3.52 31.62
C LEU A 86 -33.96 -2.33 31.50
N ARG A 87 -32.69 -2.52 31.85
CA ARG A 87 -31.65 -1.48 31.70
C ARG A 87 -31.43 -1.09 30.24
N LEU A 88 -31.44 -2.04 29.31
CA LEU A 88 -31.39 -1.77 27.86
C LEU A 88 -32.56 -0.89 27.41
N ARG A 89 -33.77 -1.16 27.92
CA ARG A 89 -34.97 -0.39 27.59
C ARG A 89 -34.87 1.05 28.06
N GLU A 90 -34.40 1.26 29.29
CA GLU A 90 -34.18 2.58 29.86
C GLU A 90 -33.07 3.33 29.11
N MET A 91 -31.95 2.66 28.84
CA MET A 91 -30.77 3.25 28.22
C MET A 91 -31.01 3.73 26.78
N PHE A 92 -31.79 2.99 26.01
CA PHE A 92 -32.09 3.34 24.61
C PHE A 92 -33.45 4.00 24.41
N ASN A 93 -34.25 4.10 25.47
CA ASN A 93 -35.64 4.53 25.42
C ASN A 93 -36.42 3.80 24.31
N ASP A 94 -36.28 2.46 24.29
CA ASP A 94 -36.82 1.57 23.27
C ASP A 94 -37.23 0.24 23.92
N PRO A 95 -38.36 -0.39 23.55
CA PRO A 95 -38.75 -1.68 24.15
C PRO A 95 -37.79 -2.83 23.83
N ILE A 96 -36.91 -2.67 22.83
CA ILE A 96 -35.92 -3.62 22.29
C ILE A 96 -36.56 -4.86 21.69
N VAL A 97 -37.36 -5.58 22.48
CA VAL A 97 -38.16 -6.74 22.12
C VAL A 97 -39.56 -6.58 22.71
N ILE A 98 -40.56 -6.86 21.88
CA ILE A 98 -41.99 -6.76 22.17
C ILE A 98 -42.58 -8.15 22.09
N ARG A 99 -43.60 -8.43 22.91
CA ARG A 99 -44.30 -9.72 22.87
C ARG A 99 -45.44 -9.67 21.85
N GLU A 100 -45.37 -10.52 20.84
CA GLU A 100 -46.45 -10.76 19.87
C GLU A 100 -46.96 -12.19 20.04
N GLY A 101 -48.10 -12.31 20.72
CA GLY A 101 -48.66 -13.61 21.13
C GLY A 101 -47.69 -14.39 22.01
N GLN A 102 -47.25 -15.57 21.53
CA GLN A 102 -46.29 -16.42 22.24
C GLN A 102 -44.82 -16.16 21.85
N ARG A 103 -44.55 -15.21 20.95
CA ARG A 103 -43.20 -14.93 20.45
C ARG A 103 -42.73 -13.57 20.94
N MET A 104 -41.42 -13.44 21.14
CA MET A 104 -40.80 -12.12 21.26
C MET A 104 -40.28 -11.70 19.89
N VAL A 105 -40.54 -10.46 19.52
CA VAL A 105 -40.15 -9.88 18.24
C VAL A 105 -39.38 -8.60 18.52
N PRO A 106 -38.21 -8.38 17.89
CA PRO A 106 -37.48 -7.13 18.03
C PRO A 106 -38.31 -5.91 17.61
N SER A 107 -38.08 -4.77 18.26
CA SER A 107 -38.65 -3.49 17.83
C SER A 107 -38.11 -3.08 16.45
N THR A 108 -38.83 -2.20 15.75
CA THR A 108 -38.36 -1.65 14.45
C THR A 108 -36.97 -1.03 14.55
N ARG A 109 -36.70 -0.31 15.65
CA ARG A 109 -35.40 0.33 15.87
C ARG A 109 -34.31 -0.70 16.15
N ALA A 110 -34.62 -1.74 16.93
CA ALA A 110 -33.68 -2.81 17.24
C ALA A 110 -33.31 -3.66 15.99
N LEU A 111 -34.26 -3.88 15.07
CA LEU A 111 -34.00 -4.54 13.79
C LEU A 111 -33.01 -3.74 12.93
N LEU A 112 -33.19 -2.42 12.83
CA LEU A 112 -32.33 -1.56 12.00
C LEU A 112 -30.87 -1.54 12.44
N ILE A 113 -30.59 -1.77 13.74
CA ILE A 113 -29.24 -1.70 14.30
C ILE A 113 -28.57 -3.07 14.44
N ARG A 114 -29.29 -4.18 14.25
CA ARG A 114 -28.81 -5.54 14.55
C ARG A 114 -27.50 -5.85 13.85
N ASP A 115 -27.42 -5.62 12.53
CA ASP A 115 -26.21 -5.94 11.75
C ASP A 115 -25.03 -5.03 12.13
N GLN A 116 -25.30 -3.75 12.41
CA GLN A 116 -24.28 -2.80 12.86
C GLN A 116 -23.74 -3.14 14.24
N LEU A 117 -24.61 -3.58 15.16
CA LEU A 117 -24.23 -4.06 16.49
C LEU A 117 -23.32 -5.29 16.38
N LYS A 118 -23.71 -6.25 15.54
CA LYS A 118 -22.94 -7.49 15.34
C LYS A 118 -21.56 -7.22 14.76
N ALA A 119 -21.48 -6.36 13.74
CA ALA A 119 -20.20 -5.93 13.18
C ALA A 119 -19.33 -5.18 14.20
N GLY A 120 -19.92 -4.29 15.00
CA GLY A 120 -19.20 -3.56 16.04
C GLY A 120 -18.65 -4.47 17.14
N LEU A 121 -19.44 -5.46 17.59
CA LEU A 121 -19.00 -6.46 18.58
C LEU A 121 -17.91 -7.39 18.02
N ALA A 122 -17.96 -7.73 16.74
CA ALA A 122 -16.89 -8.49 16.08
C ALA A 122 -15.58 -7.69 16.12
N THR A 123 -15.59 -6.42 15.70
CA THR A 123 -14.39 -5.55 15.76
C THR A 123 -13.83 -5.42 17.18
N ILE A 124 -14.69 -5.28 18.20
CA ILE A 124 -14.24 -5.22 19.60
C ILE A 124 -13.63 -6.57 20.03
N THR A 125 -14.23 -7.69 19.63
CA THR A 125 -13.69 -9.03 19.88
C THR A 125 -12.30 -9.17 19.27
N ASP A 126 -12.11 -8.75 18.02
CA ASP A 126 -10.82 -8.81 17.33
C ASP A 126 -9.76 -7.96 18.05
N ILE A 127 -10.12 -6.75 18.50
CA ILE A 127 -9.23 -5.90 19.31
C ILE A 127 -8.83 -6.59 20.62
N ILE A 128 -9.79 -7.22 21.31
CA ILE A 128 -9.52 -7.93 22.58
C ILE A 128 -8.64 -9.15 22.34
N VAL A 129 -8.88 -9.89 21.25
CA VAL A 129 -8.04 -11.02 20.84
C VAL A 129 -6.63 -10.53 20.57
N GLU A 130 -6.44 -9.46 19.80
CA GLU A 130 -5.12 -8.88 19.53
C GLU A 130 -4.42 -8.41 20.81
N LEU A 131 -5.15 -7.81 21.75
CA LEU A 131 -4.61 -7.36 23.04
C LEU A 131 -4.30 -8.49 24.02
N ARG A 132 -4.98 -9.64 23.90
CA ARG A 132 -4.80 -10.82 24.75
C ARG A 132 -3.83 -11.84 24.16
N ASN A 133 -3.64 -11.82 22.86
CA ASN A 133 -2.61 -12.57 22.18
C ASN A 133 -1.25 -11.98 22.55
N ASP A 134 -0.74 -12.38 23.71
CA ASP A 134 0.69 -12.57 23.86
C ASP A 134 1.07 -13.57 22.76
N ALA A 135 1.75 -13.09 21.72
CA ALA A 135 2.22 -13.85 20.56
C ALA A 135 3.29 -14.91 20.93
N ARG A 136 3.04 -15.71 21.97
CA ARG A 136 3.90 -16.76 22.50
C ARG A 136 3.41 -18.15 22.15
N GLU A 137 2.13 -18.34 21.88
CA GLU A 137 1.58 -19.66 21.57
C GLU A 137 0.62 -19.56 20.38
N THR A 138 1.20 -19.68 19.18
CA THR A 138 0.59 -20.29 17.99
C THR A 138 -0.89 -20.00 17.73
N GLY A 139 -1.16 -19.05 16.82
CA GLY A 139 -2.47 -18.95 16.17
C GLY A 139 -2.62 -17.64 15.39
N HIS A 140 -2.37 -17.70 14.08
CA HIS A 140 -2.65 -16.64 13.10
C HIS A 140 -2.03 -15.26 13.39
N ARG A 141 -0.73 -15.10 13.06
CA ARG A 141 -0.05 -13.81 12.99
C ARG A 141 0.06 -13.37 11.53
N GLN A 142 -0.35 -12.13 11.24
CA GLN A 142 -0.02 -11.50 9.96
C GLN A 142 1.37 -10.87 10.04
N VAL A 143 2.28 -11.22 9.14
CA VAL A 143 3.60 -10.62 8.99
C VAL A 143 3.62 -9.75 7.73
N THR A 144 3.92 -8.47 7.92
CA THR A 144 4.03 -7.49 6.83
C THR A 144 5.49 -7.25 6.46
N LEU A 145 5.86 -7.64 5.25
CA LEU A 145 7.16 -7.41 4.65
C LEU A 145 7.08 -6.21 3.70
N ALA A 146 8.07 -5.32 3.74
CA ALA A 146 8.20 -4.26 2.74
C ALA A 146 9.57 -4.31 2.05
N ALA A 147 9.57 -4.16 0.73
CA ALA A 147 10.81 -4.05 -0.03
C ALA A 147 10.54 -3.40 -1.39
N PRO A 148 11.53 -2.77 -2.03
CA PRO A 148 11.47 -2.44 -3.45
C PRO A 148 11.23 -3.70 -4.30
N GLU A 149 10.50 -3.57 -5.41
CA GLU A 149 10.07 -4.70 -6.25
C GLU A 149 11.23 -5.60 -6.71
N HIS A 150 12.39 -5.01 -7.05
CA HIS A 150 13.57 -5.77 -7.46
C HIS A 150 14.13 -6.69 -6.36
N ILE A 151 13.99 -6.31 -5.09
CA ILE A 151 14.38 -7.14 -3.94
C ILE A 151 13.32 -8.21 -3.71
N GLN A 152 12.03 -7.88 -3.83
CA GLN A 152 10.96 -8.88 -3.72
C GLN A 152 11.14 -10.02 -4.72
N LEU A 153 11.47 -9.69 -5.99
CA LEU A 153 11.73 -10.70 -7.01
C LEU A 153 12.98 -11.55 -6.71
N THR A 154 14.04 -10.92 -6.20
CA THR A 154 15.28 -11.64 -5.81
C THR A 154 15.03 -12.57 -4.62
N MET A 155 14.11 -12.20 -3.73
CA MET A 155 13.78 -12.92 -2.50
C MET A 155 12.58 -13.86 -2.66
N LEU A 156 12.01 -13.99 -3.87
CA LEU A 156 10.76 -14.70 -4.08
C LEU A 156 10.82 -16.16 -3.63
N GLU A 157 11.90 -16.86 -3.94
CA GLU A 157 12.11 -18.26 -3.52
C GLU A 157 12.20 -18.39 -1.99
N ALA A 158 12.88 -17.45 -1.32
CA ALA A 158 12.96 -17.40 0.13
C ALA A 158 11.57 -17.23 0.75
N ILE A 159 10.82 -16.27 0.22
CA ILE A 159 9.48 -15.91 0.68
C ILE A 159 8.52 -17.10 0.47
N GLN A 160 8.65 -17.83 -0.64
CA GLN A 160 7.89 -19.06 -0.89
C GLN A 160 8.26 -20.17 0.11
N ALA A 161 9.55 -20.42 0.34
CA ALA A 161 9.99 -21.42 1.30
C ALA A 161 9.47 -21.13 2.71
N ILE A 162 9.51 -19.86 3.14
CA ILE A 162 8.94 -19.42 4.43
C ILE A 162 7.45 -19.72 4.50
N MET A 163 6.69 -19.37 3.46
CA MET A 163 5.25 -19.62 3.41
C MET A 163 4.88 -21.11 3.46
N ILE A 164 5.74 -21.99 2.94
CA ILE A 164 5.48 -23.44 2.89
C ILE A 164 5.92 -24.14 4.18
N ASP A 165 7.12 -23.84 4.69
CA ASP A 165 7.77 -24.67 5.72
C ASP A 165 7.62 -24.13 7.14
N GLU A 166 7.71 -22.82 7.35
CA GLU A 166 7.76 -22.23 8.70
C GLU A 166 6.41 -21.65 9.17
N ALA A 167 5.48 -21.46 8.24
CA ALA A 167 4.41 -20.50 8.42
C ALA A 167 3.03 -20.98 7.91
N SER A 168 2.72 -22.26 8.02
CA SER A 168 1.43 -22.82 7.57
C SER A 168 0.20 -22.13 8.19
N ASP A 169 0.38 -21.49 9.36
CA ASP A 169 -0.67 -20.77 10.09
C ASP A 169 -0.48 -19.24 10.10
N MET A 170 0.39 -18.67 9.25
CA MET A 170 0.65 -17.22 9.21
C MET A 170 0.11 -16.56 7.93
N ASP A 171 -0.35 -15.32 8.04
CA ASP A 171 -0.70 -14.51 6.88
C ASP A 171 0.49 -13.63 6.48
N PHE A 172 0.75 -13.49 5.18
CA PHE A 172 1.80 -12.60 4.69
C PHE A 172 1.21 -11.44 3.91
N LYS A 173 1.71 -10.24 4.21
CA LYS A 173 1.43 -9.03 3.44
C LYS A 173 2.74 -8.48 2.89
N ILE A 174 2.87 -8.44 1.57
CA ILE A 174 4.09 -7.94 0.92
C ILE A 174 3.78 -6.58 0.30
N LEU A 175 4.55 -5.56 0.67
CA LEU A 175 4.36 -4.19 0.25
C LEU A 175 5.55 -3.71 -0.60
N THR A 176 5.24 -3.09 -1.74
CA THR A 176 6.20 -2.37 -2.55
C THR A 176 6.23 -0.92 -2.10
N LEU A 177 7.31 -0.53 -1.42
CA LEU A 177 7.48 0.80 -0.85
C LEU A 177 8.87 1.34 -1.18
N ASP A 178 8.99 2.66 -1.29
CA ASP A 178 10.30 3.30 -1.37
C ASP A 178 11.00 3.36 0.00
N GLN A 179 12.26 3.82 0.00
CA GLN A 179 13.07 3.86 1.23
C GLN A 179 12.43 4.73 2.33
N LYS A 180 11.87 5.89 1.98
CA LYS A 180 11.29 6.83 2.96
C LYS A 180 10.02 6.25 3.55
N GLU A 181 9.17 5.66 2.70
CA GLU A 181 7.93 5.00 3.10
C GLU A 181 8.20 3.78 3.99
N MET A 182 9.19 2.94 3.65
CA MET A 182 9.57 1.80 4.49
C MET A 182 9.97 2.21 5.90
N ILE A 183 10.79 3.27 6.04
CA ILE A 183 11.20 3.78 7.36
C ILE A 183 10.00 4.30 8.15
N ALA A 184 9.12 5.07 7.50
CA ALA A 184 7.91 5.58 8.13
C ALA A 184 6.94 4.45 8.55
N HIS A 185 6.81 3.41 7.74
CA HIS A 185 5.95 2.27 8.03
C HIS A 185 6.48 1.40 9.18
N LEU A 186 7.80 1.18 9.25
CA LEU A 186 8.43 0.53 10.40
C LEU A 186 8.16 1.31 11.70
N ASP A 187 8.30 2.64 11.66
CA ASP A 187 8.07 3.49 12.83
C ASP A 187 6.61 3.45 13.31
N GLN A 188 5.67 3.42 12.36
CA GLN A 188 4.24 3.35 12.61
C GLN A 188 3.73 1.92 12.87
N CYS A 189 4.62 0.92 12.90
CA CYS A 189 4.27 -0.49 13.03
C CYS A 189 3.25 -0.97 11.97
N LYS A 190 3.30 -0.39 10.77
CA LYS A 190 2.55 -0.84 9.59
C LYS A 190 3.29 -1.91 8.80
N THR A 191 4.56 -2.10 9.09
CA THR A 191 5.45 -3.09 8.50
C THR A 191 6.29 -3.68 9.61
N ASP A 192 6.46 -4.99 9.60
CA ASP A 192 7.23 -5.72 10.61
C ASP A 192 8.71 -5.82 10.20
N ILE A 193 8.97 -6.06 8.91
CA ILE A 193 10.31 -6.23 8.35
C ILE A 193 10.41 -5.44 7.04
N ALA A 194 11.43 -4.60 6.91
CA ALA A 194 11.77 -3.92 5.66
C ALA A 194 13.09 -4.44 5.10
N MET A 195 13.19 -4.62 3.79
CA MET A 195 14.40 -5.04 3.09
C MET A 195 14.81 -4.03 2.04
N GLY A 196 16.09 -3.63 2.05
CA GLY A 196 16.58 -2.56 1.21
C GLY A 196 17.95 -2.06 1.63
N SER A 197 18.45 -1.05 0.93
CA SER A 197 19.58 -0.27 1.40
C SER A 197 19.07 0.86 2.27
N PHE A 198 19.48 0.88 3.54
CA PHE A 198 19.14 1.93 4.48
C PHE A 198 20.43 2.63 4.89
N GLY A 199 20.47 3.96 4.77
CA GLY A 199 21.62 4.74 5.23
C GLY A 199 21.71 4.77 6.75
N SER A 200 21.90 5.97 7.30
CA SER A 200 21.77 6.15 8.75
C SER A 200 20.34 5.91 9.20
N LEU A 201 20.15 5.13 10.26
CA LEU A 201 18.88 4.92 10.95
C LEU A 201 19.07 5.23 12.42
N SER A 202 18.01 5.68 13.09
CA SER A 202 17.98 5.88 14.55
C SER A 202 18.05 4.56 15.31
N ASP A 203 18.51 4.61 16.55
CA ASP A 203 18.76 3.44 17.43
C ASP A 203 17.52 2.60 17.78
N LYS A 204 16.30 3.10 17.50
CA LYS A 204 15.05 2.33 17.62
C LYS A 204 14.89 1.22 16.56
N PHE A 205 15.74 1.23 15.53
CA PHE A 205 15.73 0.23 14.48
C PHE A 205 16.92 -0.71 14.62
N ASN A 206 16.62 -2.00 14.55
CA ASN A 206 17.62 -3.04 14.42
C ASN A 206 17.84 -3.36 12.94
N ARG A 207 19.04 -3.80 12.58
CA ARG A 207 19.39 -4.14 11.21
C ARG A 207 20.27 -5.38 11.11
N LYS A 208 20.16 -6.09 10.00
CA LYS A 208 21.00 -7.26 9.67
C LYS A 208 21.36 -7.23 8.19
N LYS A 209 22.65 -7.37 7.88
CA LYS A 209 23.12 -7.46 6.49
C LYS A 209 22.62 -8.75 5.86
N LEU A 210 22.06 -8.66 4.66
CA LEU A 210 21.57 -9.81 3.91
C LEU A 210 22.60 -10.23 2.87
N TYR A 211 22.81 -9.41 1.84
CA TYR A 211 23.75 -9.70 0.76
C TYR A 211 24.27 -8.43 0.11
N LYS A 212 25.36 -8.60 -0.63
CA LYS A 212 25.94 -7.55 -1.49
C LYS A 212 25.48 -7.76 -2.91
N GLU A 213 25.23 -6.66 -3.60
CA GLU A 213 24.67 -6.65 -4.93
C GLU A 213 25.49 -5.76 -5.87
N THR A 214 25.43 -6.06 -7.16
CA THR A 214 26.16 -5.33 -8.20
C THR A 214 25.19 -4.50 -9.02
N MET A 215 25.47 -3.20 -9.14
CA MET A 215 24.70 -2.31 -10.02
C MET A 215 25.13 -2.49 -11.47
N VAL A 216 24.16 -2.62 -12.37
CA VAL A 216 24.37 -2.80 -13.81
C VAL A 216 23.49 -1.87 -14.63
N ALA A 217 23.96 -1.53 -15.83
CA ALA A 217 23.19 -0.90 -16.88
C ALA A 217 22.61 -1.99 -17.78
N VAL A 218 21.29 -2.05 -17.88
CA VAL A 218 20.52 -3.02 -18.66
C VAL A 218 20.03 -2.35 -19.94
N MET A 219 20.15 -3.06 -21.06
CA MET A 219 19.78 -2.60 -22.40
C MET A 219 19.38 -3.80 -23.28
N ARG A 220 18.89 -3.59 -24.49
CA ARG A 220 18.67 -4.70 -25.46
C ARG A 220 19.98 -5.35 -25.92
N LYS A 221 19.95 -6.62 -26.30
CA LYS A 221 21.14 -7.38 -26.76
C LYS A 221 21.90 -6.80 -27.97
N ASN A 222 21.22 -6.02 -28.81
CA ASN A 222 21.81 -5.41 -30.00
C ASN A 222 22.05 -3.90 -29.82
N HIS A 223 22.14 -3.43 -28.57
CA HIS A 223 22.29 -2.00 -28.25
C HIS A 223 23.68 -1.48 -28.68
N PRO A 224 23.81 -0.31 -29.31
CA PRO A 224 25.09 0.14 -29.85
C PRO A 224 26.17 0.36 -28.78
N ALA A 225 25.77 0.69 -27.54
CA ALA A 225 26.71 0.82 -26.41
C ALA A 225 27.47 -0.48 -26.06
N LEU A 226 26.97 -1.65 -26.45
CA LEU A 226 27.67 -2.93 -26.23
C LEU A 226 28.96 -3.00 -27.06
N ALA A 227 28.96 -2.45 -28.28
CA ALA A 227 30.14 -2.43 -29.14
C ALA A 227 31.25 -1.48 -28.63
N ASN A 228 30.86 -0.47 -27.84
CA ASN A 228 31.77 0.51 -27.25
C ASN A 228 32.23 0.12 -25.84
N ALA A 229 31.77 -1.01 -25.31
CA ALA A 229 32.07 -1.42 -23.95
C ALA A 229 33.55 -1.77 -23.79
N VAL A 230 34.15 -1.33 -22.68
CA VAL A 230 35.53 -1.65 -22.30
C VAL A 230 35.49 -2.35 -20.95
N ASP A 231 36.17 -3.50 -20.83
CA ASP A 231 36.18 -4.32 -19.60
C ASP A 231 34.77 -4.63 -19.05
N ASN A 232 33.83 -4.93 -19.96
CA ASN A 232 32.43 -5.18 -19.66
C ASN A 232 31.71 -4.00 -18.97
N ARG A 233 32.19 -2.77 -19.16
CA ARG A 233 31.59 -1.53 -18.64
C ARG A 233 31.05 -0.66 -19.76
N ILE A 234 29.91 -0.04 -19.52
CA ILE A 234 29.44 1.04 -20.37
C ILE A 234 30.33 2.28 -20.19
N SER A 235 30.67 2.95 -21.29
CA SER A 235 31.43 4.20 -21.23
C SER A 235 30.61 5.31 -20.57
N MET A 236 31.25 6.26 -19.88
CA MET A 236 30.56 7.43 -19.33
C MET A 236 29.92 8.30 -20.42
N ALA A 237 30.51 8.31 -21.63
CA ALA A 237 29.95 9.01 -22.78
C ALA A 237 28.61 8.40 -23.22
N ASP A 238 28.57 7.07 -23.42
CA ASP A 238 27.34 6.36 -23.79
C ASP A 238 26.29 6.46 -22.68
N PHE A 239 26.70 6.32 -21.42
CA PHE A 239 25.80 6.44 -20.26
C PHE A 239 25.04 7.77 -20.24
N LYS A 240 25.68 8.87 -20.64
CA LYS A 240 25.07 10.21 -20.72
C LYS A 240 24.30 10.43 -22.02
N LEU A 241 24.74 9.81 -23.11
CA LEU A 241 24.18 9.97 -24.45
C LEU A 241 22.80 9.31 -24.56
N TYR A 242 22.69 8.04 -24.15
CA TYR A 242 21.46 7.27 -24.34
C TYR A 242 20.38 7.69 -23.32
N PRO A 243 19.10 7.71 -23.72
CA PRO A 243 18.01 7.98 -22.79
C PRO A 243 17.85 6.86 -21.76
N HIS A 244 17.37 7.22 -20.57
CA HIS A 244 17.15 6.29 -19.47
C HIS A 244 15.67 6.02 -19.24
N LEU A 245 15.38 4.74 -19.06
CA LEU A 245 14.16 4.26 -18.42
C LEU A 245 14.42 4.17 -16.91
N VAL A 246 13.49 4.67 -16.11
CA VAL A 246 13.59 4.62 -14.64
C VAL A 246 12.41 3.86 -14.07
N VAL A 247 12.69 2.95 -13.13
CA VAL A 247 11.66 2.33 -12.30
C VAL A 247 11.61 3.06 -10.96
N SER A 248 10.46 3.64 -10.63
CA SER A 248 10.28 4.36 -9.37
C SER A 248 8.81 4.38 -8.96
N ASN A 249 8.56 4.15 -7.67
CA ASN A 249 7.26 4.31 -7.03
C ASN A 249 7.10 5.68 -6.37
N SER A 250 8.17 6.49 -6.31
CA SER A 250 8.16 7.81 -5.69
C SER A 250 7.42 8.81 -6.59
N GLU A 251 6.66 9.72 -5.97
CA GLU A 251 5.98 10.81 -6.69
C GLU A 251 6.98 11.74 -7.39
N ASP A 252 8.16 11.92 -6.79
CA ASP A 252 9.27 12.67 -7.37
C ASP A 252 10.48 11.75 -7.61
N ILE A 253 10.88 11.62 -8.88
CA ILE A 253 12.01 10.79 -9.31
C ILE A 253 13.35 11.36 -8.83
N SER A 254 13.43 12.68 -8.63
CA SER A 254 14.64 13.34 -8.12
C SER A 254 14.96 12.92 -6.69
N ASP A 255 13.93 12.54 -5.94
CA ASP A 255 13.99 12.05 -4.56
C ASP A 255 14.35 10.57 -4.45
N SER A 256 14.41 9.84 -5.57
CA SER A 256 14.84 8.44 -5.56
C SER A 256 16.32 8.33 -5.19
N HIS A 257 16.67 7.33 -4.37
CA HIS A 257 18.03 7.10 -3.89
C HIS A 257 19.07 7.06 -5.03
N LEU A 258 18.71 6.46 -6.17
CA LEU A 258 19.57 6.38 -7.35
C LEU A 258 19.81 7.76 -7.99
N SER A 259 18.77 8.59 -8.11
CA SER A 259 18.90 9.96 -8.61
C SER A 259 19.74 10.82 -7.68
N THR A 260 19.53 10.72 -6.36
CA THR A 260 20.36 11.41 -5.37
C THR A 260 21.82 10.98 -5.44
N TRP A 261 22.08 9.67 -5.58
CA TRP A 261 23.43 9.14 -5.74
C TRP A 261 24.12 9.65 -7.01
N LEU A 262 23.45 9.61 -8.17
CA LEU A 262 24.00 10.16 -9.42
C LEU A 262 24.26 11.67 -9.31
N ALA A 263 23.36 12.41 -8.68
CA ALA A 263 23.52 13.84 -8.43
C ALA A 263 24.73 14.14 -7.52
N SER A 264 24.96 13.32 -6.49
CA SER A 264 26.14 13.43 -5.61
C SER A 264 27.47 13.25 -6.34
N LYS A 265 27.45 12.56 -7.49
CA LYS A 265 28.59 12.37 -8.40
C LYS A 265 28.64 13.40 -9.54
N ALA A 266 27.80 14.44 -9.48
CA ALA A 266 27.63 15.44 -10.54
C ALA A 266 27.29 14.83 -11.93
N VAL A 267 26.68 13.65 -11.95
CA VAL A 267 26.27 12.97 -13.19
C VAL A 267 24.81 13.28 -13.48
N LYS A 268 24.58 13.95 -14.62
CA LYS A 268 23.25 14.12 -15.20
C LYS A 268 23.03 13.08 -16.29
N ARG A 269 21.81 12.55 -16.36
CA ARG A 269 21.35 11.63 -17.41
C ARG A 269 20.03 12.12 -17.98
N LYS A 270 19.75 11.77 -19.24
CA LYS A 270 18.47 12.06 -19.86
C LYS A 270 17.46 10.99 -19.46
N VAL A 271 16.55 11.28 -18.54
CA VAL A 271 15.41 10.39 -18.25
C VAL A 271 14.30 10.67 -19.26
N THR A 272 13.86 9.65 -20.00
CA THR A 272 12.81 9.80 -21.03
C THR A 272 11.50 9.15 -20.63
N ALA A 273 11.54 8.09 -19.84
CA ALA A 273 10.35 7.43 -19.34
C ALA A 273 10.57 6.96 -17.89
N VAL A 274 9.50 7.03 -17.10
CA VAL A 274 9.44 6.47 -15.76
C VAL A 274 8.26 5.53 -15.69
N VAL A 275 8.48 4.33 -15.14
CA VAL A 275 7.48 3.29 -14.94
C VAL A 275 7.47 2.87 -13.48
N GLN A 276 6.33 2.35 -13.03
CA GLN A 276 6.17 1.92 -11.63
C GLN A 276 6.43 0.43 -11.41
N HIS A 277 6.54 -0.34 -12.50
CA HIS A 277 6.66 -1.80 -12.45
C HIS A 277 7.88 -2.28 -13.25
N ILE A 278 8.71 -3.10 -12.61
CA ILE A 278 9.92 -3.68 -13.19
C ILE A 278 9.62 -4.60 -14.38
N SER A 279 8.43 -5.20 -14.43
CA SER A 279 7.96 -6.04 -15.54
C SER A 279 7.88 -5.30 -16.88
N MET A 280 7.78 -3.97 -16.85
CA MET A 280 7.77 -3.14 -18.07
C MET A 280 9.15 -2.96 -18.69
N ILE A 281 10.24 -3.20 -17.93
CA ILE A 281 11.62 -3.00 -18.42
C ILE A 281 11.86 -3.82 -19.68
N THR A 282 11.62 -5.14 -19.65
CA THR A 282 11.92 -6.01 -20.79
C THR A 282 11.16 -5.62 -22.04
N GLN A 283 9.88 -5.26 -21.90
CA GLN A 283 9.03 -4.90 -23.04
C GLN A 283 9.38 -3.55 -23.65
N ILE A 284 9.89 -2.60 -22.86
CA ILE A 284 10.32 -1.28 -23.37
C ILE A 284 11.72 -1.37 -23.96
N LEU A 285 12.67 -1.98 -23.24
CA LEU A 285 14.07 -1.99 -23.64
C LEU A 285 14.31 -2.81 -24.90
N ARG A 286 13.56 -3.91 -25.13
CA ARG A 286 13.72 -4.77 -26.31
C ARG A 286 13.64 -4.02 -27.65
N ASP A 287 12.83 -2.96 -27.72
CA ASP A 287 12.52 -2.21 -28.94
C ASP A 287 12.97 -0.74 -28.87
N THR A 288 13.81 -0.39 -27.89
CA THR A 288 14.35 0.98 -27.71
C THR A 288 15.85 0.99 -27.44
N ASP A 289 16.50 2.12 -27.69
CA ASP A 289 17.88 2.38 -27.28
C ASP A 289 17.93 3.06 -25.89
N PHE A 290 17.03 2.64 -25.01
CA PHE A 290 17.03 3.11 -23.63
C PHE A 290 17.96 2.25 -22.78
N ILE A 291 18.46 2.85 -21.71
CA ILE A 291 19.21 2.16 -20.65
C ILE A 291 18.37 2.19 -19.38
N CYS A 292 18.26 1.07 -18.70
CA CYS A 292 17.72 1.01 -17.35
C CYS A 292 18.84 0.68 -16.37
N LEU A 293 18.84 1.33 -15.21
CA LEU A 293 19.72 0.94 -14.11
C LEU A 293 18.99 -0.05 -13.21
N GLY A 294 19.70 -1.09 -12.79
CA GLY A 294 19.17 -2.12 -11.91
C GLY A 294 20.29 -2.90 -11.23
N THR A 295 19.93 -4.01 -10.61
CA THR A 295 20.89 -4.92 -9.99
C THR A 295 21.08 -6.17 -10.82
N GLU A 296 22.26 -6.79 -10.73
CA GLU A 296 22.56 -8.00 -11.48
C GLU A 296 21.58 -9.15 -11.16
N ARG A 297 21.23 -9.36 -9.88
CA ARG A 297 20.24 -10.38 -9.51
C ARG A 297 18.85 -10.05 -10.04
N SER A 298 18.40 -8.78 -9.93
CA SER A 298 17.08 -8.37 -10.42
C SER A 298 16.92 -8.59 -11.93
N PHE A 299 18.00 -8.38 -12.69
CA PHE A 299 18.03 -8.69 -14.11
C PHE A 299 17.80 -10.18 -14.37
N ARG A 300 18.53 -11.06 -13.67
CA ARG A 300 18.44 -12.52 -13.87
C ARG A 300 17.07 -13.10 -13.54
N VAL A 301 16.39 -12.55 -12.54
CA VAL A 301 15.07 -13.03 -12.09
C VAL A 301 13.90 -12.40 -12.86
N THR A 302 14.15 -11.38 -13.69
CA THR A 302 13.09 -10.76 -14.50
C THR A 302 12.74 -11.67 -15.68
N PRO A 303 11.45 -12.01 -15.91
CA PRO A 303 11.05 -12.88 -17.01
C PRO A 303 11.53 -12.38 -18.37
N GLU A 304 12.02 -13.32 -19.19
CA GLU A 304 12.54 -13.10 -20.55
C GLU A 304 13.72 -12.11 -20.68
N SER A 305 14.32 -11.65 -19.57
CA SER A 305 15.46 -10.72 -19.60
C SER A 305 16.62 -11.31 -20.40
N ASP A 306 17.04 -12.53 -20.09
CA ASP A 306 18.13 -13.25 -20.77
C ASP A 306 17.86 -13.50 -22.26
N LYS A 307 16.60 -13.39 -22.72
CA LYS A 307 16.24 -13.56 -24.12
C LYS A 307 16.47 -12.29 -24.93
N TYR A 308 16.04 -11.13 -24.42
CA TYR A 308 15.99 -9.88 -25.19
C TYR A 308 17.01 -8.83 -24.73
N LEU A 309 17.48 -8.92 -23.51
CA LEU A 309 18.31 -7.91 -22.87
C LEU A 309 19.73 -8.41 -22.63
N ASP A 310 20.62 -7.45 -22.43
CA ASP A 310 22.00 -7.63 -22.00
C ASP A 310 22.33 -6.58 -20.94
N LYS A 311 23.47 -6.75 -20.26
CA LYS A 311 23.89 -5.88 -19.17
C LYS A 311 25.37 -5.54 -19.27
N LEU A 312 25.71 -4.32 -18.90
CA LEU A 312 27.07 -3.85 -18.69
C LEU A 312 27.22 -3.35 -17.27
N MET A 313 28.43 -3.49 -16.72
CA MET A 313 28.80 -2.82 -15.48
C MET A 313 28.74 -1.29 -15.68
N LEU A 314 28.50 -0.55 -14.59
CA LEU A 314 28.49 0.91 -14.64
C LEU A 314 29.86 1.47 -15.08
N PRO A 315 29.90 2.72 -15.59
CA PRO A 315 31.16 3.40 -15.89
C PRO A 315 32.12 3.36 -14.70
N ALA A 316 33.42 3.31 -14.96
CA ALA A 316 34.44 3.21 -13.90
C ALA A 316 34.34 4.36 -12.89
N GLU A 317 33.95 5.55 -13.34
CA GLU A 317 33.74 6.75 -12.52
C GLU A 317 32.51 6.64 -11.58
N LEU A 318 31.60 5.72 -11.92
CA LEU A 318 30.42 5.38 -11.13
C LEU A 318 30.56 4.02 -10.44
N ALA A 319 31.74 3.40 -10.47
CA ALA A 319 31.97 2.14 -9.80
C ALA A 319 31.74 2.31 -8.29
N THR A 320 30.92 1.42 -7.74
CA THR A 320 30.74 1.23 -6.30
C THR A 320 31.25 -0.16 -5.95
N ASP A 321 31.76 -0.33 -4.72
CA ASP A 321 32.23 -1.65 -4.28
C ASP A 321 31.07 -2.66 -4.27
N TYR A 322 29.89 -2.24 -3.79
CA TYR A 322 28.65 -3.01 -3.79
C TYR A 322 27.46 -2.15 -3.35
N TYR A 323 26.25 -2.58 -3.72
CA TYR A 323 25.00 -2.17 -3.10
C TYR A 323 24.67 -3.14 -1.97
N LEU A 324 24.59 -2.67 -0.73
CA LEU A 324 24.30 -3.52 0.43
C LEU A 324 22.79 -3.61 0.65
N VAL A 325 22.25 -4.82 0.55
CA VAL A 325 20.88 -5.10 0.98
C VAL A 325 20.91 -5.53 2.44
N GLU A 326 20.11 -4.86 3.24
CA GLU A 326 19.92 -5.12 4.67
C GLU A 326 18.44 -5.40 4.95
N MET A 327 18.20 -6.13 6.03
CA MET A 327 16.90 -6.28 6.65
C MET A 327 16.84 -5.39 7.88
N VAL A 328 15.73 -4.68 8.07
CA VAL A 328 15.51 -3.73 9.16
C VAL A 328 14.17 -4.02 9.81
N TRP A 329 14.12 -3.94 11.13
CA TRP A 329 12.90 -4.05 11.93
C TRP A 329 12.94 -3.09 13.12
N HIS A 330 11.78 -2.77 13.68
CA HIS A 330 11.69 -1.91 14.85
C HIS A 330 11.98 -2.70 16.14
N ASP A 331 12.61 -2.09 17.13
CA ASP A 331 13.00 -2.78 18.38
C ASP A 331 11.82 -3.42 19.13
N ARG A 332 10.67 -2.76 19.09
CA ARG A 332 9.37 -3.29 19.55
C ARG A 332 9.04 -4.72 19.09
N THR A 333 9.43 -5.11 17.87
CA THR A 333 9.13 -6.44 17.32
C THR A 333 10.31 -7.41 17.47
N SER A 334 11.40 -7.00 18.12
CA SER A 334 12.60 -7.84 18.29
C SER A 334 12.32 -9.14 19.04
N GLN A 335 11.39 -9.11 20.00
CA GLN A 335 11.03 -10.25 20.86
C GLN A 335 9.83 -11.06 20.33
N ASP A 336 9.25 -10.67 19.19
CA ASP A 336 8.17 -11.42 18.55
C ASP A 336 8.76 -12.68 17.89
N VAL A 337 8.28 -13.85 18.32
CA VAL A 337 8.80 -15.17 17.90
C VAL A 337 8.47 -15.43 16.44
N ALA A 338 7.27 -15.08 15.99
CA ALA A 338 6.81 -15.25 14.61
C ALA A 338 7.61 -14.37 13.64
N ILE A 339 7.78 -13.09 13.97
CA ILE A 339 8.64 -12.18 13.19
C ILE A 339 10.11 -12.62 13.28
N GLY A 340 10.53 -13.17 14.42
CA GLY A 340 11.84 -13.78 14.62
C GLY A 340 12.13 -14.92 13.63
N ALA A 341 11.24 -15.90 13.52
CA ALA A 341 11.36 -17.01 12.60
C ALA A 341 11.51 -16.54 11.14
N VAL A 342 10.61 -15.65 10.69
CA VAL A 342 10.67 -15.07 9.34
C VAL A 342 12.00 -14.34 9.08
N ARG A 343 12.50 -13.56 10.06
CA ARG A 343 13.82 -12.89 9.95
C ARG A 343 14.97 -13.88 9.80
N ASP A 344 14.94 -14.98 10.54
CA ASP A 344 16.01 -15.98 10.51
C ASP A 344 15.97 -16.83 9.24
N ALA A 345 14.78 -17.15 8.73
CA ALA A 345 14.61 -17.81 7.45
C ALA A 345 15.10 -16.93 6.28
N ILE A 346 14.70 -15.65 6.24
CA ILE A 346 15.21 -14.67 5.26
C ILE A 346 16.74 -14.61 5.30
N HIS A 347 17.31 -14.53 6.50
CA HIS A 347 18.75 -14.45 6.66
C HIS A 347 19.48 -15.73 6.23
N THR A 348 18.91 -16.90 6.52
CA THR A 348 19.46 -18.20 6.14
C THR A 348 19.46 -18.37 4.63
N PHE A 349 18.37 -18.00 3.96
CA PHE A 349 18.32 -17.97 2.50
C PHE A 349 19.40 -17.07 1.90
N CYS A 350 19.57 -15.85 2.45
CA CYS A 350 20.56 -14.91 1.92
C CYS A 350 22.01 -15.38 2.08
N LYS A 351 22.32 -16.27 3.03
CA LYS A 351 23.66 -16.86 3.15
C LYS A 351 23.99 -17.83 2.02
N ALA A 352 22.98 -18.35 1.32
CA ALA A 352 23.15 -19.25 0.19
C ALA A 352 23.21 -18.54 -1.18
N LEU A 353 22.95 -17.22 -1.22
CA LEU A 353 23.04 -16.33 -2.40
C LEU A 353 24.44 -15.77 -2.65
#